data_AF-A0A7R9EMG5-F1
#
_entry.id   AF-A0A7R9EMG5-F1
#
_cell.length_a   1.000
_cell.length_b   1.000
_cell.length_c   1.000
_cell.angle_alpha   90.00
_cell.angle_beta   90.00
_cell.angle_gamma   90.00
#
_symmetry.space_group_name_H-M   'P 1'
#
loop_
_entity.id
_entity.type
_entity.pdbx_description
1 polymer ?
#
loop_
_entity_poly.entity_id
_entity_poly.type
_entity_poly.pdbx_seq_one_letter_code
_entity_poly.pdbx_strand_id
1 'polypeptide(L)'
;MPAVVWSEEYQVSLMAEHFKAFDILREDGYFIGELLCYLIDFQEKQDYNYVDNIKMGVLTRQRQPKEAAYLLRQRYYSLAQQLDNTSLPDDILPYISSSFSASFMKLEL
;
A
#
# COMPACT_ATOMS: atom_id res chain seq x y z
N MET A 1 -4.04 15.27 -6.84
CA MET A 1 -3.40 16.60 -6.69
C MET A 1 -1.88 16.41 -6.70
N PRO A 2 -1.01 17.44 -6.73
CA PRO A 2 0.43 17.21 -6.60
C PRO A 2 0.78 16.60 -5.23
N ALA A 3 1.74 15.66 -5.20
CA ALA A 3 2.23 15.07 -3.97
C ALA A 3 2.98 16.12 -3.13
N VAL A 4 2.46 16.41 -1.94
CA VAL A 4 3.09 17.32 -0.98
C VAL A 4 3.14 16.65 0.39
N VAL A 5 4.12 17.02 1.21
CA VAL A 5 4.26 16.44 2.56
C VAL A 5 2.92 16.56 3.30
N TRP A 6 2.45 15.43 3.86
CA TRP A 6 1.13 15.22 4.50
C TRP A 6 -0.07 14.97 3.58
N SER A 7 0.08 14.92 2.26
CA SER A 7 -0.99 14.50 1.35
C SER A 7 -1.06 12.97 1.20
N GLU A 8 -2.22 12.45 0.81
CA GLU A 8 -2.39 11.02 0.52
C GLU A 8 -1.55 10.59 -0.68
N GLU A 9 -1.43 11.42 -1.72
CA GLU A 9 -0.59 11.12 -2.88
C GLU A 9 0.88 11.03 -2.50
N TYR A 10 1.34 11.83 -1.54
CA TYR A 10 2.69 11.72 -1.02
C TYR A 10 2.89 10.40 -0.28
N GLN A 11 1.95 9.99 0.58
CA GLN A 11 1.98 8.69 1.25
C GLN A 11 2.05 7.52 0.24
N VAL A 12 1.22 7.56 -0.81
CA VAL A 12 1.22 6.57 -1.90
C VAL A 12 2.57 6.52 -2.59
N SER A 13 3.12 7.67 -3.02
CA SER A 13 4.42 7.73 -3.69
C SER A 13 5.56 7.22 -2.81
N LEU A 14 5.55 7.60 -1.52
CA LEU A 14 6.56 7.18 -0.57
C LEU A 14 6.53 5.68 -0.36
N MET A 15 5.33 5.10 -0.17
CA MET A 15 5.16 3.66 -0.03
C MET A 15 5.58 2.91 -1.29
N ALA A 16 5.25 3.42 -2.48
CA ALA A 16 5.66 2.81 -3.74
C ALA A 16 7.20 2.71 -3.87
N GLU A 17 7.94 3.76 -3.49
CA GLU A 17 9.40 3.73 -3.49
C GLU A 17 9.97 2.77 -2.43
N HIS A 18 9.36 2.67 -1.25
CA HIS A 18 9.75 1.67 -0.25
C HIS A 18 9.53 0.25 -0.75
N PHE A 19 8.40 -0.01 -1.41
CA PHE A 19 8.09 -1.32 -1.96
C PHE A 19 9.09 -1.76 -3.02
N LYS A 20 9.51 -0.86 -3.91
CA LYS A 20 10.61 -1.12 -4.86
C LYS A 20 11.91 -1.50 -4.15
N ALA A 21 12.27 -0.76 -3.11
CA ALA A 21 13.46 -1.07 -2.32
C ALA A 21 13.34 -2.43 -1.62
N PHE A 22 12.18 -2.75 -1.06
CA PHE A 22 11.92 -4.04 -0.42
C PHE A 22 12.01 -5.20 -1.42
N ASP A 23 11.56 -5.02 -2.66
CA ASP A 23 11.66 -6.07 -3.68
C ASP A 23 13.13 -6.39 -4.00
N ILE A 24 14.00 -5.37 -4.10
CA ILE A 24 15.46 -5.57 -4.24
C ILE A 24 16.02 -6.37 -3.05
N LEU A 25 15.63 -6.00 -1.82
CA LEU A 25 16.12 -6.70 -0.62
C LEU A 25 15.58 -8.13 -0.50
N ARG A 26 14.39 -8.40 -1.05
CA ARG A 26 13.79 -9.74 -1.12
C ARG A 26 14.56 -10.63 -2.09
N GLU A 27 14.99 -10.09 -3.21
CA GLU A 27 15.84 -10.79 -4.18
C GLU A 27 17.19 -11.21 -3.58
N ASP A 28 17.75 -10.41 -2.66
CA ASP A 28 18.98 -10.76 -1.92
C ASP A 28 18.78 -11.92 -0.92
N GLY A 29 17.53 -12.32 -0.63
CA GLY A 29 17.20 -13.53 0.13
C GLY A 29 17.27 -13.42 1.66
N TYR A 30 17.71 -12.29 2.22
CA TYR A 30 17.73 -12.08 3.68
C TYR A 30 16.55 -11.26 4.21
N PHE A 31 15.79 -10.59 3.34
CA PHE A 31 14.64 -9.79 3.75
C PHE A 31 13.39 -10.64 3.88
N ILE A 32 13.02 -10.97 5.12
CA ILE A 32 11.97 -11.95 5.42
C ILE A 32 10.57 -11.35 5.60
N GLY A 33 10.42 -10.02 5.61
CA GLY A 33 9.11 -9.41 5.77
C GLY A 33 9.13 -7.90 5.95
N GLU A 34 7.95 -7.30 5.79
CA GLU A 34 7.70 -5.88 5.92
C GLU A 34 6.49 -5.64 6.85
N LEU A 35 6.57 -4.61 7.68
CA LEU A 35 5.49 -4.19 8.57
C LEU A 35 5.27 -2.69 8.39
N LEU A 36 4.01 -2.31 8.19
CA LEU A 36 3.63 -0.92 7.97
C LEU A 36 3.38 -0.18 9.30
N CYS A 37 3.84 1.06 9.38
CA CYS A 37 3.56 2.00 10.48
C CYS A 37 2.67 3.14 9.95
N TYR A 38 1.37 3.25 10.26
CA TYR A 38 0.52 2.42 11.13
C TYR A 38 -0.73 1.98 10.36
N LEU A 39 -1.51 1.05 10.91
CA LEU A 39 -2.77 0.64 10.28
C LEU A 39 -3.82 1.77 10.28
N ILE A 40 -3.98 2.46 11.40
CA ILE A 40 -5.05 3.42 11.65
C ILE A 40 -4.44 4.72 12.19
N ASP A 41 -4.96 5.86 11.75
CA ASP A 41 -4.64 7.15 12.36
C ASP A 41 -4.98 7.15 13.85
N PHE A 42 -4.05 7.63 14.67
CA PHE A 42 -4.27 7.80 16.11
C PHE A 42 -3.87 9.19 16.58
N GLN A 43 -4.49 9.58 17.68
CA GLN A 43 -4.23 10.85 18.32
C GLN A 43 -3.15 10.66 19.38
N GLU A 44 -2.02 11.33 19.20
CA GLU A 44 -0.98 11.41 20.22
C GLU A 44 -1.19 12.66 21.10
N LYS A 45 -0.47 12.73 22.24
CA LYS A 45 -0.49 13.93 23.08
C LYS A 45 0.01 15.13 22.26
N GLN A 46 -0.58 16.29 22.51
CA GLN A 46 -0.29 17.53 21.80
C GLN A 46 1.22 17.85 21.90
N ASP A 47 1.91 17.94 20.76
CA ASP A 47 3.33 18.30 20.65
C ASP A 47 3.54 19.16 19.40
N TYR A 48 4.58 19.98 19.38
CA TYR A 48 4.89 20.97 18.34
C TYR A 48 5.05 20.34 16.94
N ASN A 49 5.52 19.09 16.88
CA ASN A 49 5.72 18.35 15.62
C ASN A 49 4.43 17.75 15.03
N TYR A 50 3.35 17.67 15.81
CA TYR A 50 2.10 17.03 15.41
C TYR A 50 0.98 18.04 15.37
N VAL A 51 0.88 18.73 14.23
CA VAL A 51 -0.25 19.59 13.89
C VAL A 51 -1.48 18.70 13.67
N ASP A 52 -2.22 18.42 14.76
CA ASP A 52 -3.49 17.68 14.78
C ASP A 52 -3.47 16.22 14.30
N ASN A 53 -2.89 15.32 15.12
CA ASN A 53 -2.95 13.85 15.01
C ASN A 53 -1.89 13.21 14.10
N ILE A 54 -1.44 11.99 14.44
CA ILE A 54 -0.61 11.17 13.55
C ILE A 54 -1.51 10.62 12.44
N LYS A 55 -1.35 11.19 11.24
CA LYS A 55 -2.09 10.83 10.02
C LYS A 55 -1.36 9.82 9.13
N MET A 56 -0.40 9.10 9.70
CA MET A 56 0.41 8.09 8.99
C MET A 56 -0.32 6.76 8.79
N GLY A 57 -1.55 6.63 9.29
CA GLY A 57 -2.37 5.44 9.08
C GLY A 57 -2.69 5.23 7.61
N VAL A 58 -2.76 3.98 7.14
CA VAL A 58 -3.37 3.65 5.84
C VAL A 58 -4.90 3.72 5.91
N LEU A 59 -5.47 3.61 7.10
CA LEU A 59 -6.87 3.87 7.39
C LEU A 59 -7.03 5.14 8.22
N THR A 60 -8.14 5.84 8.02
CA THR A 60 -8.58 6.89 8.94
C THR A 60 -8.96 6.28 10.30
N ARG A 61 -9.07 7.12 11.34
CA ARG A 61 -9.54 6.69 12.67
C ARG A 61 -10.92 6.01 12.63
N GLN A 62 -11.76 6.32 11.63
CA GLN A 62 -13.07 5.70 11.39
C GLN A 62 -13.00 4.45 10.49
N ARG A 63 -11.79 3.92 10.26
CA ARG A 63 -11.52 2.72 9.46
C ARG A 63 -11.94 2.87 8.00
N GLN A 64 -11.97 4.11 7.50
CA GLN A 64 -12.13 4.36 6.07
C GLN A 64 -10.78 4.23 5.38
N PRO A 65 -10.69 3.54 4.24
CA PRO A 65 -9.45 3.39 3.50
C PRO A 65 -8.99 4.72 2.90
N LYS A 66 -7.70 5.02 3.05
CA LYS A 66 -7.01 6.04 2.24
C LYS A 66 -6.49 5.43 0.95
N GLU A 67 -6.02 6.25 0.02
CA GLU A 67 -5.42 5.77 -1.23
C GLU A 67 -4.27 4.76 -1.00
N ALA A 68 -3.47 5.00 0.03
CA ALA A 68 -2.39 4.12 0.45
C ALA A 68 -2.84 2.70 0.85
N ALA A 69 -4.07 2.54 1.34
CA ALA A 69 -4.62 1.22 1.69
C ALA A 69 -4.88 0.36 0.44
N TYR A 70 -5.33 0.98 -0.66
CA TYR A 70 -5.55 0.26 -1.92
C TYR A 70 -4.22 -0.19 -2.54
N LEU A 71 -3.19 0.67 -2.50
CA LEU A 71 -1.84 0.31 -2.91
C LEU A 71 -1.28 -0.85 -2.07
N LEU A 72 -1.41 -0.78 -0.74
CA LEU A 72 -0.97 -1.85 0.16
C LEU A 72 -1.68 -3.18 -0.13
N ARG A 73 -2.99 -3.13 -0.37
CA ARG A 73 -3.80 -4.30 -0.71
C ARG A 73 -3.30 -4.97 -1.98
N GLN A 74 -3.04 -4.20 -3.04
CA GLN A 74 -2.51 -4.73 -4.30
C GLN A 74 -1.17 -5.45 -4.09
N ARG A 75 -0.24 -4.82 -3.35
CA ARG A 75 1.06 -5.43 -3.04
C ARG A 75 0.91 -6.74 -2.27
N TYR A 76 0.14 -6.75 -1.19
CA TYR A 76 0.06 -7.94 -0.33
C TYR A 76 -0.63 -9.11 -1.03
N TYR A 77 -1.64 -8.88 -1.87
CA TYR A 77 -2.23 -9.95 -2.68
C TYR A 77 -1.28 -10.43 -3.78
N SER A 78 -0.53 -9.53 -4.42
CA SER A 78 0.50 -9.92 -5.40
C SER A 78 1.59 -10.78 -4.75
N LEU A 79 2.10 -10.39 -3.58
CA LEU A 79 3.07 -11.18 -2.82
C LEU A 79 2.48 -12.53 -2.38
N ALA A 80 1.24 -12.57 -1.89
CA ALA A 80 0.58 -13.82 -1.51
C ALA A 80 0.34 -14.76 -2.71
N GLN A 81 0.12 -14.20 -3.90
CA GLN A 81 0.06 -14.99 -5.12
C GLN A 81 1.44 -15.58 -5.47
N GLN A 82 2.50 -14.77 -5.41
CA GLN A 82 3.86 -15.21 -5.74
C GLN A 82 4.42 -16.24 -4.75
N LEU A 83 4.17 -16.06 -3.45
CA LEU A 83 4.74 -16.90 -2.40
C LEU A 83 3.89 -18.13 -2.10
N ASP A 84 2.57 -17.96 -2.08
CA ASP A 84 1.63 -18.98 -1.57
C ASP A 84 0.65 -19.47 -2.63
N ASN A 85 0.77 -19.04 -3.90
CA ASN A 85 -0.17 -19.32 -4.99
C ASN A 85 -1.64 -18.98 -4.65
N THR A 86 -1.83 -17.92 -3.86
CA THR A 86 -3.17 -17.44 -3.47
C THR A 86 -3.92 -16.86 -4.67
N SER A 87 -5.23 -17.12 -4.76
CA SER A 87 -6.09 -16.51 -5.79
C SER A 87 -6.27 -15.00 -5.54
N LEU A 88 -6.05 -14.18 -6.56
CA LEU A 88 -6.35 -12.76 -6.49
C LEU A 88 -7.88 -12.49 -6.40
N PRO A 89 -8.31 -11.50 -5.59
CA PRO A 89 -9.69 -11.04 -5.59
C PRO A 89 -10.09 -10.41 -6.93
N ASP A 90 -11.34 -10.62 -7.35
CA ASP A 90 -11.89 -10.05 -8.59
C ASP A 90 -11.96 -8.51 -8.57
N ASP A 91 -12.00 -7.92 -7.37
CA ASP A 91 -12.09 -6.48 -7.10
C ASP A 91 -10.73 -5.86 -6.71
N ILE A 92 -9.61 -6.48 -7.11
CA ILE A 92 -8.27 -5.96 -6.79
C ILE A 92 -8.01 -4.58 -7.41
N LEU A 93 -8.61 -4.33 -8.58
CA LEU A 93 -8.61 -3.03 -9.24
C LEU A 93 -10.01 -2.42 -9.22
N PRO A 94 -10.12 -1.09 -9.02
CA PRO A 94 -11.42 -0.41 -9.01
C PRO A 94 -12.10 -0.41 -10.38
N TYR A 95 -11.32 -0.51 -11.45
CA TYR A 95 -11.82 -0.56 -12.82
C TYR A 95 -10.80 -1.22 -13.76
N ILE A 96 -11.31 -2.06 -14.67
CA ILE A 96 -10.58 -2.60 -15.81
C ILE A 96 -11.51 -2.46 -17.01
N SER A 97 -11.02 -1.92 -18.13
CA SER A 97 -11.84 -1.84 -19.34
C SER A 97 -12.15 -3.25 -19.85
N SER A 98 -13.35 -3.45 -20.40
CA SER A 98 -13.75 -4.76 -20.95
C SER A 98 -12.84 -5.26 -22.08
N SER A 99 -12.11 -4.35 -22.73
CA SER A 99 -11.12 -4.65 -23.75
C SER A 99 -9.78 -5.16 -23.20
N PHE A 100 -9.48 -4.92 -21.92
CA PHE A 100 -8.24 -5.36 -21.29
C PHE A 100 -8.52 -6.63 -20.49
N SER A 101 -8.21 -7.78 -21.08
CA SER A 101 -8.44 -9.08 -20.43
C SER A 101 -7.63 -9.18 -19.14
N ALA A 102 -8.30 -9.46 -18.02
CA ALA A 102 -7.70 -9.76 -16.71
C ALA A 102 -6.68 -10.93 -16.76
N SER A 103 -6.64 -11.69 -17.85
CA SER A 103 -5.63 -12.70 -18.09
C SER A 103 -4.21 -12.13 -18.27
N PHE A 104 -4.05 -10.87 -18.68
CA PHE A 104 -2.72 -10.25 -18.84
C PHE A 104 -2.02 -9.97 -17.50
N MET A 105 -2.77 -9.67 -16.42
CA MET A 105 -2.18 -9.49 -15.09
C MET A 105 -1.68 -10.78 -14.44
N LYS A 106 -2.13 -11.96 -14.91
CA LYS A 106 -1.62 -13.25 -14.44
C LYS A 106 -0.25 -13.62 -15.05
N LEU A 107 0.21 -12.91 -16.08
CA LEU A 107 1.39 -13.26 -16.87
C LEU A 107 2.61 -12.35 -16.62
N GLU A 108 2.44 -11.19 -15.98
CA GLU A 108 3.51 -10.20 -15.75
C GLU A 108 3.82 -9.94 -14.26
N LEU A 109 3.33 -10.79 -13.35
CA LEU A 109 3.68 -10.79 -11.92
C LEU A 109 4.33 -12.09 -11.51
#